data_AF-A0A929EUD7-F1
#
_entry.id   AF-A0A929EUD7-F1
#
_cell.length_a   1.000
_cell.length_b   1.000
_cell.length_c   1.000
_cell.angle_alpha   90.00
_cell.angle_beta   90.00
_cell.angle_gamma   90.00
#
_symmetry.space_group_name_H-M   'P 1'
#
loop_
_entity.id
_entity.type
_entity.pdbx_description
1 polymer ?
#
loop_
_entity_poly.entity_id
_entity_poly.type
_entity_poly.pdbx_seq_one_letter_code
_entity_poly.pdbx_strand_id
1 'polypeptide(L)'
;MADIIELEKRRQQHLSEKKDALQDEKIEVLRKILQCARCQLKCSRCGTQIEESDERHHSVLSHPMCSGCGEEYEAYLKLSRGELAAGHYWHNEEWMEVWRTWLEHQKSLEHYRNSKEFIKLLHEFEGLW
;
A
#
# COMPACT_ATOMS: atom_id res chain seq x y z
N MET A 1 -42.53 -4.02 -33.06
CA MET A 1 -42.25 -2.87 -32.15
C MET A 1 -41.95 -3.35 -30.73
N ALA A 2 -42.74 -4.26 -30.14
CA ALA A 2 -42.46 -4.80 -28.79
C ALA A 2 -41.10 -5.51 -28.65
N ASP A 3 -40.70 -6.34 -29.62
CA ASP A 3 -39.39 -7.04 -29.61
C ASP A 3 -38.18 -6.08 -29.61
N ILE A 4 -38.31 -4.93 -30.28
CA ILE A 4 -37.21 -3.96 -30.38
C ILE A 4 -36.98 -3.27 -29.02
N ILE A 5 -38.07 -2.96 -28.31
CA ILE A 5 -38.05 -2.34 -26.99
C ILE A 5 -37.48 -3.31 -25.93
N GLU A 6 -37.79 -4.61 -26.04
CA GLU A 6 -37.24 -5.62 -25.14
C GLU A 6 -35.74 -5.85 -25.35
N LEU A 7 -35.28 -5.85 -26.60
CA LEU A 7 -33.85 -5.95 -26.94
C LEU A 7 -33.05 -4.74 -26.48
N GLU A 8 -33.59 -3.52 -26.60
CA GLU A 8 -32.97 -2.31 -26.07
C GLU A 8 -32.85 -2.34 -24.54
N LYS A 9 -33.90 -2.79 -23.86
CA LYS A 9 -33.89 -2.93 -22.40
C LYS A 9 -32.84 -3.95 -21.93
N ARG A 10 -32.74 -5.11 -22.58
CA ARG A 10 -31.71 -6.13 -22.28
C ARG A 10 -30.29 -5.60 -22.53
N ARG A 11 -30.09 -4.82 -23.61
CA ARG A 11 -28.80 -4.17 -23.89
C ARG A 11 -28.43 -3.15 -22.81
N GLN A 12 -29.38 -2.31 -22.39
CA GLN A 12 -29.16 -1.32 -21.33
C GLN A 12 -28.83 -1.99 -19.99
N GLN A 13 -29.54 -3.06 -19.65
CA GLN A 13 -29.28 -3.84 -18.43
C GLN A 13 -27.87 -4.43 -18.44
N HIS A 14 -27.46 -5.07 -19.53
CA HIS A 14 -26.12 -5.65 -19.65
C HIS A 14 -25.01 -4.59 -19.65
N LEU A 15 -25.27 -3.38 -20.15
CA LEU A 15 -24.35 -2.25 -20.04
C LEU A 15 -24.24 -1.72 -18.60
N SER A 16 -25.35 -1.70 -17.86
CA SER A 16 -25.36 -1.33 -16.44
C SER A 16 -24.56 -2.33 -15.61
N GLU A 17 -24.84 -3.63 -15.76
CA GLU A 17 -24.16 -4.70 -15.02
C GLU A 17 -22.63 -4.66 -15.26
N LYS A 18 -22.20 -4.39 -16.49
CA LYS A 18 -20.78 -4.21 -16.81
C LYS A 18 -20.16 -2.97 -16.16
N LYS A 19 -20.91 -1.88 -16.09
CA LYS A 19 -20.46 -0.64 -15.43
C LYS A 19 -20.31 -0.85 -13.93
N ASP A 20 -21.27 -1.54 -13.31
CA ASP A 20 -21.26 -1.85 -11.88
C ASP A 20 -20.08 -2.77 -11.53
N ALA A 21 -19.85 -3.84 -12.31
CA ALA A 21 -18.71 -4.73 -12.11
C ALA A 21 -17.35 -4.01 -12.23
N LEU A 22 -17.22 -3.08 -13.18
CA LEU A 22 -16.01 -2.26 -13.31
C LEU A 22 -15.83 -1.31 -12.12
N GLN A 23 -16.93 -0.81 -11.56
CA GLN A 23 -16.90 0.05 -10.39
C GLN A 23 -16.46 -0.73 -9.14
N ASP A 24 -16.94 -1.96 -8.97
CA ASP A 24 -16.50 -2.87 -7.89
C ASP A 24 -15.00 -3.20 -8.01
N GLU A 25 -14.51 -3.50 -9.21
CA GLU A 25 -13.10 -3.76 -9.46
C GLU A 25 -12.22 -2.56 -9.05
N LYS A 26 -12.64 -1.35 -9.41
CA LYS A 26 -11.95 -0.10 -9.04
C LYS A 26 -11.94 0.11 -7.52
N ILE A 27 -13.04 -0.16 -6.83
CA ILE A 27 -13.12 -0.09 -5.36
C ILE A 27 -12.13 -1.09 -4.72
N GLU A 28 -12.06 -2.31 -5.25
CA GLU A 28 -11.13 -3.33 -4.74
C GLU A 28 -9.67 -2.92 -4.93
N VAL A 29 -9.32 -2.30 -6.05
CA VAL A 29 -7.97 -1.73 -6.26
C VAL A 29 -7.68 -0.65 -5.21
N LEU A 30 -8.61 0.28 -5.00
CA LEU A 30 -8.46 1.34 -4.00
C LEU A 30 -8.31 0.78 -2.58
N ARG A 31 -9.12 -0.21 -2.17
CA ARG A 31 -9.00 -0.86 -0.85
C ARG A 31 -7.62 -1.47 -0.65
N LYS A 32 -7.12 -2.25 -1.62
CA LYS A 32 -5.81 -2.92 -1.52
C LYS A 32 -4.67 -1.93 -1.29
N ILE A 33 -4.72 -0.78 -1.96
CA ILE A 33 -3.65 0.22 -1.91
C ILE A 33 -3.79 1.16 -0.71
N LEU A 34 -5.01 1.60 -0.37
CA LEU A 34 -5.23 2.60 0.69
C LEU A 34 -5.31 1.98 2.08
N GLN A 35 -6.02 0.86 2.24
CA GLN A 35 -6.39 0.33 3.56
C GLN A 35 -5.20 -0.36 4.25
N CYS A 36 -4.31 -0.99 3.48
CA CYS A 36 -3.17 -1.74 4.03
C CYS A 36 -1.85 -0.96 4.03
N ALA A 37 -1.59 -0.09 3.05
CA ALA A 37 -0.28 0.56 2.92
C ALA A 37 -0.05 1.76 3.86
N ARG A 38 -1.10 2.35 4.44
CA ARG A 38 -1.01 3.52 5.35
C ARG A 38 -1.76 3.37 6.66
N CYS A 39 -2.14 2.16 7.03
CA CYS A 39 -2.82 1.96 8.31
C CYS A 39 -1.89 2.41 9.44
N GLN A 40 -2.23 3.49 10.13
CA GLN A 40 -1.44 4.00 11.26
C GLN A 40 -1.39 3.03 12.44
N LEU A 41 -2.29 2.04 12.44
CA LEU A 41 -2.40 0.99 13.45
C LEU A 41 -1.61 -0.27 13.09
N LYS A 42 -0.87 -0.29 11.97
CA LYS A 42 -0.07 -1.45 11.55
C LYS A 42 1.32 -1.03 11.12
N CYS A 43 2.31 -1.86 11.46
CA CYS A 43 3.66 -1.71 10.97
C CYS A 43 3.71 -1.96 9.45
N SER A 44 4.22 -0.98 8.69
CA SER A 44 4.39 -1.08 7.24
C SER A 44 5.39 -2.14 6.79
N ARG A 45 6.22 -2.66 7.71
CA ARG A 45 7.26 -3.66 7.42
C ARG A 45 6.82 -5.10 7.68
N CYS A 46 6.23 -5.38 8.83
CA CYS A 46 5.86 -6.73 9.26
C CYS A 46 4.36 -6.95 9.40
N GLY A 47 3.54 -5.89 9.32
CA GLY A 47 2.08 -5.97 9.42
C GLY A 47 1.52 -6.09 10.84
N THR A 48 2.39 -6.20 11.85
CA THR A 48 2.01 -6.24 13.28
C THR A 48 1.22 -5.00 13.66
N GLN A 49 0.21 -5.17 14.52
CA GLN A 49 -0.57 -4.07 15.06
C GLN A 49 0.32 -3.19 15.95
N ILE A 50 0.26 -1.88 15.74
CA ILE A 50 0.93 -0.88 16.59
C ILE A 50 -0.09 -0.43 17.64
N GLU A 51 0.24 -0.60 18.91
CA GLU A 51 -0.61 -0.14 20.01
C GLU A 51 -0.43 1.36 20.25
N GLU A 52 -1.43 2.03 20.81
CA GLU A 52 -1.35 3.48 21.11
C GLU A 52 -0.24 3.83 22.11
N SER A 53 0.17 2.87 22.94
CA SER A 53 1.27 3.01 23.90
C SER A 53 2.65 2.75 23.31
N ASP A 54 2.74 2.22 22.09
CA ASP A 54 4.03 2.01 21.45
C ASP A 54 4.65 3.37 21.14
N GLU A 55 5.89 3.58 21.59
CA GLU A 55 6.70 4.71 21.14
C GLU A 55 6.82 4.59 19.62
N ARG A 56 6.00 5.37 18.91
CA ARG A 56 6.08 5.44 17.45
C ARG A 56 7.48 5.95 17.15
N HIS A 57 8.34 5.06 16.67
CA HIS A 57 9.59 5.49 16.05
C HIS A 57 9.17 6.40 14.89
N HIS A 58 9.38 7.70 15.08
CA HIS A 58 9.38 8.68 14.01
C HIS A 58 10.60 8.40 13.13
N SER A 59 10.55 7.25 12.47
CA SER A 59 11.39 6.92 11.35
C SER A 59 11.30 8.08 10.36
N VAL A 60 12.43 8.44 9.77
CA VAL A 60 12.48 9.41 8.65
C VAL A 60 11.54 8.98 7.52
N LEU A 61 11.17 7.70 7.48
CA LEU A 61 10.17 7.16 6.59
C LEU A 61 8.78 7.59 7.04
N SER A 62 7.98 8.12 6.11
CA SER A 62 6.55 8.45 6.28
C SER A 62 5.64 7.23 6.55
N HIS A 63 6.21 6.11 6.99
CA HIS A 63 5.58 4.80 7.13
C HIS A 63 5.69 4.32 8.58
N PRO A 64 4.56 4.01 9.26
CA PRO A 64 4.57 3.59 10.66
C PRO A 64 5.32 2.25 10.84
N MET A 65 6.14 2.16 11.88
CA MET A 65 6.89 0.96 12.23
C MET A 65 6.72 0.62 13.71
N CYS A 66 6.65 -0.67 14.05
CA CYS A 66 6.74 -1.10 15.44
C CYS A 66 8.19 -0.99 15.93
N SER A 67 8.39 -1.01 17.25
CA SER A 67 9.71 -0.93 17.90
C SER A 67 10.72 -1.92 17.30
N GLY A 68 10.37 -3.20 17.19
CA GLY A 68 11.26 -4.22 16.65
C GLY A 68 11.70 -3.97 15.21
N CYS A 69 10.79 -3.53 14.33
CA CYS A 69 11.20 -3.15 12.97
C CYS A 69 11.99 -1.83 12.94
N GLY A 70 11.75 -0.92 13.87
CA GLY A 70 12.51 0.32 14.04
C GLY A 70 13.96 0.05 14.41
N GLU A 71 14.21 -0.82 15.39
CA GLU A 71 15.55 -1.24 15.82
C GLU A 71 16.32 -1.91 14.67
N GLU A 72 15.68 -2.82 13.95
CA GLU A 72 16.27 -3.48 12.77
C GLU A 72 16.59 -2.48 11.64
N TYR A 73 15.75 -1.46 11.45
CA TYR A 73 16.01 -0.40 10.47
C TYR A 73 17.21 0.47 10.87
N GLU A 74 17.36 0.79 12.16
CA GLU A 74 18.54 1.49 12.66
C GLU A 74 19.81 0.66 12.48
N ALA A 75 19.75 -0.66 12.72
CA ALA A 75 20.85 -1.57 12.43
C ALA A 75 21.22 -1.55 10.94
N TYR A 76 20.21 -1.55 10.05
CA TYR A 76 20.40 -1.47 8.60
C TYR A 76 21.05 -0.14 8.20
N LEU A 77 20.65 0.98 8.80
CA LEU A 77 21.25 2.29 8.55
C LEU A 77 22.72 2.34 8.97
N LYS A 78 23.08 1.75 10.12
CA LYS A 78 24.48 1.68 10.57
C LYS A 78 25.33 0.84 9.61
N LEU A 79 24.86 -0.37 9.29
CA LEU A 79 25.57 -1.27 8.38
C LEU A 79 25.70 -0.71 6.96
N SER A 80 24.65 -0.06 6.43
CA SER A 80 24.69 0.58 5.10
C SER A 80 25.67 1.76 5.00
N ARG A 81 26.02 2.39 6.14
CA ARG A 81 27.06 3.43 6.22
C ARG A 81 28.47 2.88 6.40
N GLY A 82 28.63 1.57 6.46
CA GLY A 82 29.90 0.91 6.78
C GLY A 82 30.29 1.03 8.26
N GLU A 83 29.36 1.40 9.14
CA GLU A 83 29.57 1.34 10.57
C GLU A 83 29.53 -0.13 11.01
N LEU A 84 30.48 -0.55 11.85
CA LEU A 84 30.44 -1.84 12.52
C LEU A 84 29.29 -1.83 13.53
N ALA A 85 28.08 -2.17 13.08
CA ALA A 85 27.05 -2.63 14.01
C ALA A 85 27.58 -3.89 14.71
N ALA A 86 27.21 -4.10 15.98
CA ALA A 86 27.50 -5.35 16.67
C ALA A 86 27.10 -6.51 15.74
N GLY A 87 28.10 -7.20 15.20
CA GLY A 87 27.98 -8.05 14.02
C GLY A 87 27.22 -9.32 14.36
N HIS A 88 25.91 -9.21 14.40
CA HIS A 88 25.04 -10.36 14.55
C HIS A 88 25.09 -11.21 13.28
N TYR A 89 25.22 -12.53 13.44
CA TYR A 89 25.35 -13.43 12.27
C TYR A 89 24.12 -13.40 11.33
N TRP A 90 22.99 -12.89 11.81
CA TRP A 90 21.75 -12.76 11.04
C TRP A 90 21.62 -11.43 10.27
N HIS A 91 22.53 -10.47 10.48
CA HIS A 91 22.62 -9.24 9.66
C HIS A 91 23.57 -9.45 8.47
N ASN A 92 23.25 -10.42 7.63
CA ASN A 92 24.03 -10.80 6.45
C ASN A 92 23.62 -9.99 5.20
N GLU A 93 24.24 -10.30 4.06
CA GLU A 93 23.97 -9.62 2.78
C GLU A 93 22.53 -9.81 2.33
N GLU A 94 21.94 -10.98 2.57
CA GLU A 94 20.55 -11.30 2.24
C GLU A 94 19.58 -10.47 3.07
N TRP A 95 19.85 -10.30 4.36
CA TRP A 95 19.09 -9.41 5.23
C TRP A 95 19.19 -7.94 4.78
N MET A 96 20.39 -7.50 4.37
CA MET A 96 20.57 -6.16 3.79
C MET A 96 19.75 -5.98 2.50
N GLU A 97 19.70 -7.00 1.65
CA GLU A 97 18.92 -6.97 0.40
C GLU A 97 17.41 -6.93 0.67
N VAL A 98 16.94 -7.66 1.67
CA VAL A 98 15.54 -7.61 2.12
C VAL A 98 15.15 -6.18 2.53
N TRP A 99 16.02 -5.46 3.24
CA TRP A 99 15.77 -4.06 3.60
C TRP A 99 15.80 -3.13 2.39
N ARG A 100 16.79 -3.30 1.51
CA ARG A 100 16.94 -2.49 0.30
C ARG A 100 15.72 -2.61 -0.62
N THR A 101 15.31 -3.84 -0.90
CA THR A 101 14.15 -4.13 -1.76
C THR A 101 12.84 -3.65 -1.14
N TRP A 102 12.68 -3.79 0.18
CA TRP A 102 11.51 -3.25 0.87
C TRP A 102 11.44 -1.72 0.75
N LEU A 103 12.54 -1.00 0.94
CA LEU A 103 12.60 0.47 0.79
C LEU A 103 12.27 0.91 -0.64
N GLU A 104 12.83 0.23 -1.64
CA GLU A 104 12.53 0.52 -3.05
C GLU A 104 11.06 0.23 -3.39
N HIS A 105 10.48 -0.82 -2.82
CA HIS A 105 9.07 -1.11 -2.95
C HIS A 105 8.19 -0.01 -2.34
N GLN A 106 8.52 0.50 -1.14
CA GLN A 106 7.79 1.62 -0.53
C GLN A 106 7.84 2.87 -1.42
N LYS A 107 9.01 3.18 -1.98
CA LYS A 107 9.18 4.30 -2.92
C LYS A 107 8.36 4.12 -4.19
N SER A 108 8.36 2.92 -4.77
CA SER A 108 7.56 2.59 -5.95
C SER A 108 6.05 2.73 -5.67
N LEU A 109 5.59 2.31 -4.49
CA LEU A 109 4.20 2.50 -4.07
C LEU A 109 3.85 3.99 -3.94
N GLU A 110 4.73 4.81 -3.38
CA GLU A 110 4.52 6.25 -3.30
C GLU A 110 4.44 6.91 -4.68
N HIS A 111 5.35 6.55 -5.59
CA HIS A 111 5.30 7.02 -6.98
C HIS A 111 4.01 6.61 -7.69
N TYR A 112 3.58 5.37 -7.54
CA TYR A 112 2.32 4.91 -8.12
C TYR A 112 1.12 5.66 -7.57
N ARG A 113 1.08 5.93 -6.26
CA ARG A 113 0.00 6.71 -5.63
C ARG A 113 -0.03 8.17 -6.09
N ASN A 114 1.12 8.71 -6.49
CA ASN A 114 1.25 10.04 -7.07
C ASN A 114 1.09 10.06 -8.60
N SER A 115 0.83 8.90 -9.23
CA SER A 115 0.59 8.82 -10.67
C SER A 115 -0.72 9.51 -11.06
N LYS A 116 -0.78 10.03 -12.29
CA LYS A 116 -1.96 10.72 -12.81
C LYS A 116 -3.17 9.77 -12.87
N GLU A 117 -2.92 8.52 -13.20
CA GLU A 117 -3.90 7.46 -13.33
C GLU A 117 -4.52 7.10 -11.98
N PHE A 118 -3.69 6.99 -10.93
CA PHE A 118 -4.19 6.70 -9.59
C PHE A 118 -4.94 7.88 -8.99
N ILE A 119 -4.47 9.12 -9.18
CA ILE A 119 -5.20 10.33 -8.74
C ILE A 119 -6.54 10.44 -9.46
N LYS A 120 -6.58 10.16 -10.78
CA LYS A 120 -7.83 10.10 -11.53
C LYS A 120 -8.77 9.05 -10.95
N LEU A 121 -8.26 7.86 -10.63
CA LEU A 121 -9.03 6.80 -9.99
C LEU A 121 -9.60 7.27 -8.64
N LEU A 122 -8.83 7.98 -7.81
CA LEU A 122 -9.33 8.54 -6.55
C LEU A 122 -10.46 9.56 -6.76
N HIS A 123 -10.28 10.51 -7.68
CA HIS A 123 -11.30 11.54 -7.97
C HIS A 123 -12.63 10.95 -8.47
N GLU A 124 -12.61 9.78 -9.12
CA GLU A 124 -13.85 9.07 -9.52
C GLU A 124 -14.70 8.63 -8.30
N PHE A 125 -14.09 8.51 -7.12
CA PHE A 125 -14.75 8.08 -5.88
C PHE A 125 -14.85 9.17 -4.80
N GLU A 126 -14.14 10.30 -4.92
CA GLU A 126 -14.26 11.43 -3.99
C GLU A 126 -15.65 12.11 -4.00
N GLY A 127 -16.49 11.83 -5.01
CA GLY A 127 -17.88 12.29 -5.07
C GLY A 127 -18.92 11.30 -4.51
N LEU A 128 -18.49 10.18 -3.91
CA LEU A 128 -19.37 9.10 -3.41
C LEU A 128 -19.45 9.01 -1.87
N TRP A 129 -18.86 9.97 -1.14
CA TRP A 129 -18.85 10.03 0.33
C TRP A 129 -19.43 11.36 0.84
#